data_AF-A0A3D3EB52-F1
#
_entry.id   AF-A0A3D3EB52-F1
#
_cell.length_a   1.000
_cell.length_b   1.000
_cell.length_c   1.000
_cell.angle_alpha   90.00
_cell.angle_beta   90.00
_cell.angle_gamma   90.00
#
_symmetry.space_group_name_H-M   'P 1'
#
loop_
_entity.id
_entity.type
_entity.pdbx_description
1 polymer ?
#
loop_
_entity_poly.entity_id
_entity_poly.type
_entity_poly.pdbx_seq_one_letter_code
_entity_poly.pdbx_strand_id
1 'polypeptide(L)'
;MGIFLYGIIKQVDDISQLEDSALLRFEVLFALVFLAVLAGRFIYMTKTQTSALPADTSHFQRQAARFVHWGMYASLAAIAITGLMIGGLFSLGFKSGFLIEAVTELHGLTVSLSYLLIALHIAAALYHRILGDGVWSAMTPFWKEQ
;
A
#
# COMPACT_ATOMS: atom_id res chain seq x y z
N MET A 1 -4.85 2.88 -5.68
CA MET A 1 -4.10 1.90 -6.49
C MET A 1 -3.17 2.54 -7.50
N GLY A 2 -3.61 3.55 -8.28
CA GLY A 2 -2.77 4.14 -9.34
C GLY A 2 -1.37 4.60 -8.90
N ILE A 3 -1.26 5.36 -7.80
CA ILE A 3 0.06 5.81 -7.31
C ILE A 3 0.94 4.63 -6.84
N PHE A 4 0.37 3.61 -6.20
CA PHE A 4 1.12 2.42 -5.78
C PHE A 4 1.64 1.62 -6.97
N LEU A 5 0.79 1.41 -7.99
CA LEU A 5 1.17 0.73 -9.23
C LEU A 5 2.29 1.48 -9.97
N TYR A 6 2.20 2.82 -10.02
CA TYR A 6 3.27 3.64 -10.58
C TYR A 6 4.59 3.45 -9.83
N GLY A 7 4.54 3.36 -8.48
CA GLY A 7 5.70 3.04 -7.65
C GLY A 7 6.35 1.72 -8.05
N ILE A 8 5.56 0.64 -8.21
CA ILE A 8 6.09 -0.67 -8.64
C ILE A 8 6.76 -0.59 -10.02
N ILE A 9 6.15 0.11 -10.98
CA ILE A 9 6.68 0.23 -12.35
C ILE A 9 8.00 1.04 -12.37
N LYS A 10 8.17 1.97 -11.43
CA LYS A 10 9.30 2.89 -11.37
C LYS A 10 10.34 2.54 -10.32
N GLN A 11 10.12 1.48 -9.55
CA GLN A 11 11.01 1.05 -8.49
C GLN A 11 12.39 0.68 -9.04
N VAL A 12 13.43 0.97 -8.26
CA VAL A 12 14.80 0.51 -8.53
C VAL A 12 14.95 -1.00 -8.31
N ASP A 13 15.68 -1.66 -9.21
CA ASP A 13 15.96 -3.10 -9.10
C ASP A 13 17.09 -3.38 -8.10
N ASP A 14 18.04 -2.46 -8.00
CA ASP A 14 19.22 -2.58 -7.13
C ASP A 14 19.52 -1.27 -6.41
N ILE A 15 19.93 -1.37 -5.16
CA ILE A 15 20.28 -0.25 -4.28
C ILE A 15 21.41 0.62 -4.87
N SER A 16 22.34 0.04 -5.63
CA SER A 16 23.42 0.79 -6.30
C SER A 16 22.90 1.84 -7.28
N GLN A 17 21.68 1.70 -7.79
CA GLN A 17 21.04 2.72 -8.65
C GLN A 17 20.79 4.04 -7.90
N LEU A 18 20.75 4.01 -6.56
CA LEU A 18 20.63 5.21 -5.71
C LEU A 18 21.90 6.09 -5.74
N GLU A 19 22.99 5.65 -6.36
CA GLU A 19 24.15 6.52 -6.66
C GLU A 19 23.77 7.65 -7.63
N ASP A 20 22.77 7.44 -8.48
CA ASP A 20 22.17 8.53 -9.23
C ASP A 20 21.34 9.41 -8.28
N SER A 21 21.90 10.59 -7.99
CA SER A 21 21.25 11.59 -7.14
C SER A 21 19.85 12.01 -7.61
N ALA A 22 19.55 11.92 -8.91
CA ALA A 22 18.22 12.20 -9.44
C ALA A 22 17.24 11.09 -9.07
N LEU A 23 17.64 9.81 -9.20
CA LEU A 23 16.83 8.67 -8.79
C LEU A 23 16.58 8.67 -7.28
N LEU A 24 17.61 8.91 -6.47
CA LEU A 24 17.48 8.99 -5.02
C LEU A 24 16.49 10.09 -4.58
N ARG A 25 16.59 11.29 -5.17
CA ARG A 25 15.66 12.39 -4.88
C ARG A 25 14.24 12.05 -5.32
N PHE A 26 14.09 11.39 -6.48
CA PHE A 26 12.81 10.96 -6.97
C PHE A 26 12.15 9.95 -6.02
N GLU A 27 12.87 8.91 -5.61
CA GLU A 27 12.37 7.88 -4.67
C GLU A 27 11.94 8.49 -3.33
N VAL A 28 12.77 9.37 -2.76
CA VAL A 28 12.44 10.08 -1.51
C VAL A 28 11.19 10.96 -1.68
N LEU A 29 11.13 11.76 -2.74
CA LEU A 29 9.97 12.62 -3.01
C LEU A 29 8.71 11.78 -3.22
N PHE A 30 8.82 10.71 -3.99
CA PHE A 30 7.73 9.81 -4.29
C PHE A 30 7.22 9.14 -3.00
N ALA A 31 8.10 8.61 -2.15
CA ALA A 31 7.73 8.00 -0.88
C ALA A 31 7.04 9.00 0.07
N LEU A 32 7.51 10.26 0.14
CA LEU A 32 6.86 11.31 0.92
C LEU A 32 5.45 11.64 0.41
N VAL A 33 5.30 11.83 -0.91
CA VAL A 33 3.99 12.09 -1.52
C VAL A 33 3.06 10.90 -1.31
N PHE A 34 3.55 9.68 -1.51
CA PHE A 34 2.80 8.45 -1.31
C PHE A 34 2.29 8.35 0.13
N LEU A 35 3.16 8.60 1.12
CA LEU A 35 2.79 8.57 2.54
C LEU A 35 1.78 9.66 2.88
N ALA A 36 1.93 10.88 2.34
CA ALA A 36 0.98 11.98 2.53
C ALA A 36 -0.40 11.63 1.96
N VAL A 37 -0.46 11.08 0.75
CA VAL A 37 -1.71 10.63 0.12
C VAL A 37 -2.34 9.48 0.92
N LEU A 38 -1.54 8.52 1.39
CA LEU A 38 -2.01 7.40 2.21
C LEU A 38 -2.60 7.90 3.54
N ALA A 39 -1.91 8.80 4.23
CA ALA A 39 -2.37 9.41 5.48
C ALA A 39 -3.63 10.24 5.27
N GLY A 40 -3.66 11.08 4.23
CA GLY A 40 -4.84 11.85 3.85
C GLY A 40 -6.05 10.95 3.57
N ARG A 41 -5.84 9.86 2.82
CA ARG A 41 -6.88 8.85 2.58
C ARG A 41 -7.35 8.18 3.87
N PHE A 42 -6.43 7.77 4.74
CA PHE A 42 -6.76 7.15 6.01
C PHE A 42 -7.65 8.08 6.85
N ILE A 43 -7.23 9.33 7.04
CA ILE A 43 -7.99 10.34 7.80
C ILE A 43 -9.36 10.59 7.18
N TYR A 44 -9.43 10.78 5.86
CA TYR A 44 -10.68 11.00 5.14
C TYR A 44 -11.65 9.84 5.33
N MET A 45 -11.20 8.61 5.10
CA MET A 45 -12.05 7.42 5.19
C MET A 45 -12.53 7.18 6.62
N THR A 46 -11.66 7.33 7.62
CA THR A 46 -12.03 7.14 9.03
C THR A 46 -13.04 8.18 9.53
N LYS A 47 -13.04 9.39 8.97
CA LYS A 47 -13.94 10.48 9.41
C LYS A 47 -15.24 10.57 8.63
N THR A 48 -15.27 10.18 7.36
CA THR A 48 -16.41 10.48 6.47
C THR A 48 -17.18 9.25 6.00
N GLN A 49 -16.57 8.06 6.00
CA GLN A 49 -17.15 6.89 5.38
C GLN A 49 -17.54 5.83 6.41
N THR A 50 -18.68 5.19 6.20
CA THR A 50 -19.10 3.99 6.91
C THR A 50 -18.75 2.75 6.10
N SER A 51 -18.73 1.59 6.76
CA SER A 51 -18.53 0.32 6.07
C SER A 51 -19.64 0.09 5.04
N ALA A 52 -19.27 -0.24 3.79
CA ALA A 52 -20.20 -0.62 2.74
C ALA A 52 -20.74 -2.06 2.89
N LEU A 53 -20.13 -2.88 3.76
CA LEU A 53 -20.62 -4.23 4.02
C LEU A 53 -22.07 -4.22 4.55
N PRO A 54 -22.96 -5.05 3.98
CA PRO A 54 -24.33 -5.24 4.46
C PRO A 54 -24.42 -5.50 5.97
N ALA A 55 -25.56 -5.14 6.57
CA ALA A 55 -25.78 -5.30 8.01
C ALA A 55 -25.75 -6.78 8.45
N ASP A 56 -26.22 -7.67 7.58
CA ASP A 56 -26.30 -9.12 7.74
C ASP A 56 -25.00 -9.85 7.37
N THR A 57 -23.95 -9.13 6.92
CA THR A 57 -22.62 -9.72 6.67
C THR A 57 -22.09 -10.41 7.92
N SER A 58 -21.67 -11.67 7.78
CA SER A 58 -21.15 -12.49 8.87
C SER A 58 -20.01 -11.80 9.64
N HIS A 59 -19.95 -12.04 10.95
CA HIS A 59 -18.89 -11.50 11.81
C HIS A 59 -17.48 -11.83 11.31
N PHE A 60 -17.28 -13.04 10.76
CA PHE A 60 -16.01 -13.45 10.21
C PHE A 60 -15.59 -12.60 8.99
N GLN A 61 -16.48 -12.41 8.01
CA GLN A 61 -16.20 -11.58 6.84
C GLN A 61 -15.93 -10.12 7.23
N ARG A 62 -16.71 -9.58 8.19
CA ARG A 62 -16.51 -8.21 8.69
C ARG A 62 -15.14 -8.04 9.35
N GLN A 63 -14.72 -9.00 10.17
CA GLN A 63 -13.43 -8.96 10.82
C GLN A 63 -12.27 -9.18 9.83
N ALA A 64 -12.43 -10.09 8.87
CA ALA A 64 -11.47 -10.30 7.78
C ALA A 64 -11.29 -9.03 6.94
N ALA A 65 -12.39 -8.38 6.54
CA ALA A 65 -12.33 -7.11 5.81
C ALA A 65 -11.62 -6.01 6.60
N ARG A 66 -11.83 -5.95 7.92
CA ARG A 66 -11.10 -5.03 8.79
C ARG A 66 -9.60 -5.37 8.81
N PHE A 67 -9.23 -6.63 9.02
CA PHE A 67 -7.83 -7.05 9.01
C PHE A 67 -7.13 -6.76 7.69
N VAL A 68 -7.78 -7.04 6.56
CA VAL A 68 -7.21 -6.75 5.24
C VAL A 68 -6.98 -5.25 5.07
N HIS A 69 -7.97 -4.39 5.37
CA HIS A 69 -7.79 -2.94 5.23
C HIS A 69 -6.72 -2.37 6.15
N TRP A 70 -6.72 -2.75 7.43
CA TRP A 70 -5.68 -2.32 8.37
C TRP A 70 -4.31 -2.84 8.00
N GLY A 71 -4.22 -4.11 7.59
CA GLY A 71 -3.01 -4.71 7.08
C GLY A 71 -2.47 -3.98 5.86
N MET A 72 -3.34 -3.59 4.93
CA MET A 72 -2.95 -2.81 3.74
C MET A 72 -2.42 -1.42 4.13
N TYR A 73 -3.09 -0.69 5.03
CA TYR A 73 -2.56 0.58 5.51
C TYR A 73 -1.19 0.41 6.18
N ALA A 74 -1.03 -0.61 7.02
CA ALA A 74 0.22 -0.89 7.71
C ALA A 74 1.34 -1.27 6.74
N SER A 75 1.09 -2.19 5.79
CA SER A 75 2.11 -2.63 4.83
C SER A 75 2.51 -1.51 3.87
N LEU A 76 1.55 -0.76 3.31
CA LEU A 76 1.84 0.37 2.42
C LEU A 76 2.60 1.50 3.13
N ALA A 77 2.26 1.79 4.38
CA ALA A 77 3.03 2.76 5.18
C ALA A 77 4.44 2.23 5.46
N ALA A 78 4.58 0.95 5.82
CA ALA A 78 5.87 0.34 6.09
C ALA A 78 6.79 0.35 4.85
N ILE A 79 6.27 0.11 3.65
CA ILE A 79 7.03 0.24 2.39
C ILE A 79 7.58 1.66 2.26
N ALA A 80 6.74 2.68 2.39
CA ALA A 80 7.18 4.08 2.25
C ALA A 80 8.21 4.47 3.33
N ILE A 81 7.97 4.09 4.58
CA ILE A 81 8.88 4.39 5.70
C ILE A 81 10.23 3.71 5.52
N THR A 82 10.24 2.41 5.18
CA THR A 82 11.48 1.67 4.96
C THR A 82 12.21 2.17 3.71
N GLY A 83 11.50 2.57 2.65
CA GLY A 83 12.11 3.21 1.47
C GLY A 83 12.81 4.53 1.81
N LEU A 84 12.18 5.37 2.65
CA LEU A 84 12.80 6.58 3.17
C LEU A 84 14.02 6.28 4.06
N MET A 85 13.96 5.22 4.87
CA MET A 85 15.10 4.77 5.66
C MET A 85 16.25 4.32 4.77
N ILE A 86 16.00 3.56 3.70
CA ILE A 86 17.02 3.13 2.74
C ILE A 86 17.67 4.37 2.10
N GLY A 87 16.87 5.29 1.54
CA GLY A 87 17.39 6.51 0.93
C GLY A 87 18.17 7.39 1.91
N GLY A 88 17.72 7.50 3.16
CA GLY A 88 18.40 8.22 4.24
C GLY A 88 19.73 7.58 4.63
N LEU A 89 19.75 6.27 4.86
CA LEU A 89 20.98 5.51 5.18
C LEU A 89 22.00 5.59 4.04
N PHE A 90 21.54 5.42 2.80
CA PHE A 90 22.38 5.52 1.61
C PHE A 90 23.00 6.92 1.48
N SER A 91 22.23 7.96 1.75
CA SER A 91 22.71 9.36 1.75
C SER A 91 23.77 9.63 2.84
N LEU A 92 23.71 8.92 3.96
CA LEU A 92 24.69 8.98 5.04
C LEU A 92 25.96 8.15 4.75
N GLY A 93 26.04 7.48 3.60
CA GLY A 93 27.17 6.67 3.18
C GLY A 93 27.09 5.19 3.57
N PHE A 94 26.01 4.74 4.21
CA PHE A 94 25.77 3.32 4.51
C PHE A 94 25.29 2.60 3.25
N LYS A 95 26.19 2.34 2.30
CA LYS A 95 25.86 1.69 1.02
C LYS A 95 25.86 0.16 1.07
N SER A 96 26.44 -0.42 2.12
CA SER A 96 26.53 -1.88 2.33
C SER A 96 26.59 -2.22 3.81
N GLY A 97 26.36 -3.49 4.14
CA GLY A 97 26.43 -4.02 5.50
C GLY A 97 25.06 -4.25 6.14
N PHE A 98 25.09 -4.92 7.29
CA PHE A 98 23.92 -5.50 7.94
C PHE A 98 22.73 -4.54 8.09
N LEU A 99 22.97 -3.27 8.43
CA LEU A 99 21.90 -2.31 8.66
C LEU A 99 21.08 -2.01 7.40
N ILE A 100 21.73 -1.66 6.29
CA ILE A 100 21.00 -1.33 5.05
C ILE A 100 20.42 -2.59 4.40
N GLU A 101 21.10 -3.73 4.51
CA GLU A 101 20.58 -5.02 4.05
C GLU A 101 19.30 -5.41 4.79
N ALA A 102 19.29 -5.31 6.13
CA ALA A 102 18.11 -5.62 6.94
C ALA A 102 16.91 -4.71 6.62
N VAL A 103 17.15 -3.40 6.42
CA VAL A 103 16.06 -2.47 6.05
C VAL A 103 15.56 -2.76 4.63
N THR A 104 16.44 -3.12 3.70
CA THR A 104 16.08 -3.48 2.32
C THR A 104 15.28 -4.78 2.27
N GLU A 105 15.67 -5.78 3.06
CA GLU A 105 14.91 -7.03 3.20
C GLU A 105 13.53 -6.76 3.79
N LEU A 106 13.45 -5.99 4.87
CA LEU A 106 12.18 -5.59 5.48
C LEU A 106 11.28 -4.85 4.47
N HIS A 107 11.86 -3.94 3.67
CA HIS A 107 11.14 -3.27 2.59
C HIS A 107 10.55 -4.29 1.61
N GLY A 108 11.36 -5.21 1.09
CA GLY A 108 10.91 -6.28 0.17
C GLY A 108 9.83 -7.21 0.77
N LEU A 109 9.94 -7.55 2.06
CA LEU A 109 8.91 -8.33 2.77
C LEU A 109 7.60 -7.56 2.87
N THR A 110 7.65 -6.26 3.17
CA THR A 110 6.45 -5.42 3.26
C THR A 110 5.79 -5.21 1.90
N VAL A 111 6.58 -5.11 0.81
CA VAL A 111 6.09 -5.12 -0.58
C VAL A 111 5.35 -6.43 -0.85
N SER A 112 5.96 -7.57 -0.57
CA SER A 112 5.35 -8.90 -0.77
C SER A 112 4.04 -9.06 0.00
N LEU A 113 4.01 -8.62 1.27
CA LEU A 113 2.79 -8.63 2.08
C LEU A 113 1.70 -7.73 1.48
N SER A 114 2.07 -6.56 0.97
CA SER A 114 1.10 -5.66 0.33
C SER A 114 0.47 -6.29 -0.91
N TYR A 115 1.24 -7.04 -1.72
CA TYR A 115 0.71 -7.76 -2.88
C TYR A 115 -0.33 -8.79 -2.47
N LEU A 116 -0.03 -9.61 -1.45
CA LEU A 116 -0.97 -10.58 -0.91
C LEU A 116 -2.27 -9.91 -0.45
N LEU A 117 -2.17 -8.83 0.33
CA LEU A 117 -3.33 -8.15 0.89
C LEU A 117 -4.17 -7.44 -0.18
N ILE A 118 -3.52 -6.83 -1.18
CA ILE A 118 -4.21 -6.23 -2.33
C ILE A 118 -4.91 -7.32 -3.15
N ALA A 119 -4.27 -8.47 -3.38
CA ALA A 119 -4.89 -9.58 -4.10
C ALA A 119 -6.13 -10.11 -3.36
N LEU A 120 -6.03 -10.32 -2.04
CA LEU A 120 -7.17 -10.71 -1.20
C LEU A 120 -8.29 -9.67 -1.25
N HIS A 121 -7.94 -8.39 -1.20
CA HIS A 121 -8.90 -7.28 -1.30
C HIS A 121 -9.63 -7.27 -2.65
N ILE A 122 -8.91 -7.43 -3.76
CA ILE A 122 -9.50 -7.49 -5.11
C ILE A 122 -10.40 -8.73 -5.24
N ALA A 123 -9.95 -9.90 -4.77
CA ALA A 123 -10.75 -11.12 -4.79
C ALA A 123 -12.05 -10.96 -4.00
N ALA A 124 -11.99 -10.36 -2.81
CA ALA A 124 -13.18 -10.06 -2.01
C ALA A 124 -14.12 -9.07 -2.73
N ALA A 125 -13.59 -8.00 -3.34
CA ALA A 125 -14.40 -7.05 -4.09
C ALA A 125 -15.11 -7.70 -5.29
N LEU A 126 -14.45 -8.62 -6.00
CA LEU A 126 -15.06 -9.38 -7.08
C LEU A 126 -16.12 -10.36 -6.57
N TYR A 127 -15.88 -11.01 -5.42
CA TYR A 127 -16.86 -11.87 -4.78
C TYR A 127 -18.13 -11.10 -4.42
N HIS A 128 -17.99 -9.94 -3.77
CA HIS A 128 -19.14 -9.10 -3.43
C HIS A 128 -19.85 -8.53 -4.67
N ARG A 129 -19.11 -8.26 -5.76
CA ARG A 129 -19.72 -7.90 -7.05
C ARG A 129 -20.67 -8.97 -7.58
N ILE A 130 -20.31 -10.25 -7.42
CA ILE A 130 -21.15 -11.37 -7.84
C ILE A 130 -22.39 -11.49 -6.95
N LEU A 131 -22.28 -11.11 -5.66
CA LEU A 131 -23.42 -11.06 -4.75
C LEU A 131 -24.38 -9.91 -5.03
N GLY A 132 -23.91 -8.82 -5.67
CA GLY A 132 -24.73 -7.65 -5.98
C GLY A 132 -25.17 -6.90 -4.72
N ASP A 133 -24.33 -6.91 -3.68
CA ASP A 133 -24.68 -6.39 -2.35
C ASP A 133 -24.28 -4.92 -2.12
N GLY A 134 -23.85 -4.23 -3.19
CA GLY A 134 -23.54 -2.81 -3.19
C GLY A 134 -22.10 -2.48 -2.77
N VAL A 135 -21.32 -3.46 -2.27
CA VAL A 135 -19.92 -3.22 -1.84
C VAL A 135 -19.06 -2.79 -3.02
N TRP A 136 -19.20 -3.43 -4.19
CA TRP A 136 -18.47 -3.05 -5.40
C TRP A 136 -18.87 -1.65 -5.88
N SER A 137 -20.17 -1.38 -5.88
CA SER A 137 -20.73 -0.08 -6.31
C SER A 137 -20.29 1.08 -5.42
N ALA A 138 -19.96 0.81 -4.15
CA ALA A 138 -19.38 1.80 -3.24
C ALA A 138 -17.90 2.09 -3.52
N MET A 139 -17.17 1.16 -4.15
CA MET A 139 -15.73 1.29 -4.42
C MET A 139 -15.42 1.94 -5.77
N THR A 140 -16.35 1.89 -6.72
CA THR A 140 -16.10 2.33 -8.10
C THR A 140 -17.05 3.47 -8.49
N PRO A 141 -16.54 4.57 -9.06
CA PRO A 141 -17.39 5.65 -9.56
C PRO A 141 -18.08 5.28 -10.88
N PHE A 142 -17.54 4.29 -11.60
CA PHE A 142 -18.00 3.79 -12.89
C PHE A 142 -18.17 2.27 -12.82
N TRP A 143 -19.12 1.69 -13.56
CA TRP A 143 -19.46 0.26 -13.55
C TRP A 143 -20.06 -0.26 -12.24
N LYS A 144 -21.09 0.42 -11.75
CA LYS A 144 -21.90 -0.08 -10.63
C LYS A 144 -22.63 -1.38 -11.01
N GLU A 145 -23.00 -2.14 -9.99
CA GLU A 145 -23.89 -3.29 -10.14
C GLU A 145 -25.26 -2.82 -10.66
N GLN A 146 -25.96 -3.68 -11.39
CA GLN A 146 -27.31 -3.45 -11.88
C GLN A 146 -28.35 -3.93 -10.89
#